data_AF-A0AA35XGG2-F1
#
_entry.id   AF-A0AA35XGG2-F1
#
_cell.length_a   1.000
_cell.length_b   1.000
_cell.length_c   1.000
_cell.angle_alpha   90.00
_cell.angle_beta   90.00
_cell.angle_gamma   90.00
#
_symmetry.space_group_name_H-M   'P 1'
#
loop_
_entity.id
_entity.type
_entity.pdbx_description
1 polymer ?
#
loop_
_entity_poly.entity_id
_entity_poly.type
_entity_poly.pdbx_seq_one_letter_code
_entity_poly.pdbx_strand_id
1 'polypeptide(L)'
;MEVQNVMVKKHALELTTSFIIPLERYLASLMPLKRDVSPWRPPPQLKPFDSELFLKGMEGAGPHLTSGVKGNWTGLYQRFLSSPNFISWFSVRKEEANQKLRLIHLDQLCKADIGFWMRDKQEVEIVDFLLQVKECLSRATRQYPSVSAQTVHTLQSQIRTIISSLPEDLQSCLKSSFSSP
;
A
#
# COMPACT_ATOMS: atom_id res chain seq x y z
N MET A 1 -10.33 28.50 -33.37
CA MET A 1 -10.39 27.05 -33.11
C MET A 1 -9.66 26.63 -31.84
N GLU A 2 -8.50 27.20 -31.50
CA GLU A 2 -7.73 26.80 -30.30
C GLU A 2 -8.47 27.01 -28.97
N VAL A 3 -9.16 28.13 -28.78
CA VAL A 3 -9.90 28.45 -27.55
C VAL A 3 -11.04 27.45 -27.26
N GLN A 4 -11.75 27.01 -28.30
CA GLN A 4 -12.81 26.00 -28.17
C GLN A 4 -12.24 24.63 -27.80
N ASN A 5 -11.09 24.25 -28.37
CA ASN A 5 -10.42 23.00 -28.04
C ASN A 5 -9.95 22.97 -26.57
N VAL A 6 -9.43 24.10 -26.06
CA VAL A 6 -9.05 24.24 -24.65
C VAL A 6 -10.26 24.08 -23.73
N MET A 7 -11.39 24.69 -24.07
CA MET A 7 -12.61 24.62 -23.26
C MET A 7 -13.17 23.19 -23.19
N VAL A 8 -13.19 22.47 -24.32
CA VAL A 8 -13.64 21.07 -24.36
C VAL A 8 -12.73 20.17 -23.52
N LYS A 9 -11.40 20.31 -23.65
CA LYS A 9 -10.43 19.54 -22.86
C LYS A 9 -10.61 19.79 -21.36
N LYS A 10 -10.80 21.06 -20.96
CA LYS A 10 -11.05 21.43 -19.56
C LYS A 10 -12.32 20.76 -19.03
N HIS A 11 -13.41 20.85 -19.78
CA HIS A 11 -14.68 20.24 -19.38
C HIS A 11 -14.57 18.71 -19.25
N ALA A 12 -13.93 18.03 -20.21
CA ALA A 12 -13.71 16.59 -20.16
C ALA A 12 -12.85 16.18 -18.95
N LEU A 13 -11.83 16.98 -18.60
CA LEU A 13 -10.99 16.75 -17.42
C LEU A 13 -11.79 16.91 -16.12
N GLU A 14 -12.63 17.93 -16.00
CA GLU A 14 -13.50 18.16 -14.84
C GLU A 14 -14.46 16.97 -14.62
N LEU A 15 -15.05 16.47 -15.70
CA LEU A 15 -15.93 15.29 -15.65
C LEU A 15 -15.17 14.02 -15.27
N THR A 16 -13.99 13.80 -15.85
CA THR A 16 -13.15 12.64 -15.51
C THR A 16 -12.75 12.69 -14.03
N THR A 17 -12.39 13.86 -13.53
CA THR A 17 -12.03 14.07 -12.11
C THR A 17 -13.22 13.74 -11.22
N SER A 18 -14.41 14.29 -11.53
CA SER A 18 -15.65 14.00 -10.79
C SER A 18 -16.01 12.51 -10.81
N PHE A 19 -15.76 11.82 -11.92
CA PHE A 19 -15.99 10.39 -12.06
C PHE A 19 -14.99 9.55 -11.25
N ILE A 20 -13.73 9.96 -11.13
CA ILE A 20 -12.71 9.17 -10.41
C ILE A 20 -12.81 9.33 -8.88
N ILE A 21 -13.24 10.50 -8.39
CA ILE A 21 -13.30 10.81 -6.94
C ILE A 21 -14.00 9.72 -6.10
N PRO A 22 -15.20 9.22 -6.45
CA PRO A 22 -15.87 8.19 -5.66
C PRO A 22 -15.08 6.88 -5.58
N LEU A 23 -14.41 6.49 -6.66
CA LEU A 23 -13.56 5.29 -6.69
C LEU A 23 -12.34 5.46 -5.76
N GLU A 24 -11.68 6.62 -5.80
CA GLU A 24 -10.55 6.91 -4.92
C GLU A 24 -10.95 6.93 -3.44
N ARG A 25 -12.12 7.52 -3.12
CA ARG A 25 -12.66 7.52 -1.75
C ARG A 25 -12.97 6.10 -1.27
N TYR A 26 -13.56 5.27 -2.12
CA TYR A 26 -13.83 3.88 -1.78
C TYR A 26 -12.53 3.08 -1.61
N LEU A 27 -11.54 3.26 -2.48
CA LEU A 27 -10.21 2.66 -2.26
C LEU A 27 -9.58 3.05 -0.92
N ALA A 28 -9.70 4.32 -0.53
CA ALA A 28 -9.20 4.78 0.75
C ALA A 28 -9.91 4.10 1.93
N SER A 29 -11.20 3.78 1.82
CA SER A 29 -11.94 3.06 2.89
C SER A 29 -11.56 1.57 2.99
N LEU A 30 -10.97 1.00 1.94
CA LEU A 30 -10.42 -0.36 1.94
C LEU A 30 -9.06 -0.45 2.65
N MET A 31 -8.40 0.68 2.93
CA MET A 31 -7.13 0.71 3.66
C MET A 31 -7.34 0.28 5.12
N PRO A 32 -6.54 -0.67 5.63
CA PRO A 32 -6.44 -0.93 7.07
C PRO A 32 -6.05 0.34 7.84
N LEU A 33 -6.56 0.49 9.06
CA LEU A 33 -6.20 1.62 9.92
C LEU A 33 -4.75 1.46 10.38
N LYS A 34 -4.02 2.59 10.48
CA LYS A 34 -2.62 2.60 10.92
C LYS A 34 -2.41 1.88 12.26
N ARG A 35 -3.33 2.03 13.21
CA ARG A 35 -3.27 1.41 14.54
C ARG A 35 -3.39 -0.12 14.52
N ASP A 36 -3.93 -0.69 13.44
CA ASP A 36 -4.11 -2.13 13.29
C ASP A 36 -2.90 -2.79 12.59
N VAL A 37 -1.92 -1.99 12.14
CA VAL A 37 -0.68 -2.49 11.53
C VAL A 37 0.28 -2.94 12.62
N SER A 38 0.35 -4.25 12.85
CA SER A 38 1.29 -4.85 13.80
C SER A 38 2.70 -4.93 13.22
N PRO A 39 3.76 -4.60 13.99
CA PRO A 39 5.15 -4.80 13.57
C PRO A 39 5.55 -6.29 13.48
N TRP A 40 4.80 -7.18 14.12
CA TRP A 40 5.15 -8.60 14.26
C TRP A 40 4.46 -9.51 13.22
N ARG A 41 3.72 -8.92 12.27
CA ARG A 41 3.00 -9.64 11.22
C ARG A 41 3.40 -9.07 9.86
N PRO A 42 3.22 -9.81 8.75
CA PRO A 42 3.37 -9.23 7.42
C PRO A 42 2.62 -7.90 7.26
N PRO A 43 3.15 -6.94 6.49
CA PRO A 43 2.42 -5.73 6.16
C PRO A 43 1.04 -6.11 5.62
N PRO A 44 -0.05 -5.55 6.16
CA PRO A 44 -1.37 -5.86 5.65
C PRO A 44 -1.49 -5.36 4.22
N GLN A 45 -2.38 -5.98 3.45
CA GLN A 45 -2.69 -5.58 2.09
C GLN A 45 -3.99 -4.80 2.05
N LEU A 46 -4.16 -4.00 1.00
CA LEU A 46 -5.43 -3.38 0.67
C LEU A 46 -6.51 -4.45 0.57
N LYS A 47 -7.66 -4.23 1.21
CA LYS A 47 -8.80 -5.14 1.14
C LYS A 47 -9.27 -5.30 -0.32
N PRO A 48 -9.84 -6.46 -0.69
CA PRO A 48 -10.42 -6.65 -2.02
C PRO A 48 -11.46 -5.57 -2.34
N PHE A 49 -11.52 -5.15 -3.60
CA PHE A 49 -12.52 -4.21 -4.07
C PHE A 49 -13.85 -4.95 -4.25
N ASP A 50 -14.89 -4.51 -3.56
CA ASP A 50 -16.24 -5.04 -3.70
C ASP A 50 -17.09 -4.11 -4.58
N SER A 51 -17.29 -4.53 -5.82
CA SER A 51 -18.06 -3.78 -6.81
C SER A 51 -19.52 -3.59 -6.42
N GLU A 52 -20.14 -4.57 -5.76
CA GLU A 52 -21.55 -4.48 -5.36
C GLU A 52 -21.70 -3.46 -4.22
N LEU A 53 -20.82 -3.54 -3.22
CA LEU A 53 -20.81 -2.59 -2.11
C LEU A 53 -20.53 -1.16 -2.60
N PHE A 54 -19.55 -0.99 -3.51
CA PHE A 54 -19.27 0.30 -4.13
C PHE A 54 -20.52 0.86 -4.83
N LEU A 55 -21.18 0.06 -5.66
CA LEU A 55 -22.36 0.47 -6.42
C LEU A 55 -23.55 0.82 -5.51
N LYS A 56 -23.75 0.08 -4.40
CA LYS A 56 -24.78 0.41 -3.38
C LYS A 56 -24.52 1.76 -2.71
N GLY A 57 -23.26 2.14 -2.51
CA GLY A 57 -22.86 3.43 -1.91
C GLY A 57 -23.04 4.65 -2.82
N MET A 58 -23.38 4.46 -4.11
CA MET A 58 -23.40 5.51 -5.11
C MET A 58 -24.48 6.57 -4.89
N GLU A 59 -25.60 6.21 -4.27
CA GLU A 59 -26.70 7.15 -4.01
C GLU A 59 -26.30 8.28 -3.06
N GLY A 60 -25.42 8.00 -2.10
CA GLY A 60 -24.95 8.98 -1.10
C GLY A 60 -23.55 9.55 -1.33
N ALA A 61 -22.79 9.02 -2.30
CA ALA A 61 -21.38 9.38 -2.50
C ALA A 61 -20.96 9.55 -3.97
N GLY A 62 -21.93 9.64 -4.90
CA GLY A 62 -21.67 9.67 -6.33
C GLY A 62 -21.16 11.00 -6.92
N PRO A 63 -20.80 11.03 -8.22
CA PRO A 63 -20.31 12.23 -8.92
C PRO A 63 -21.30 13.39 -8.95
N HIS A 64 -22.59 13.14 -8.74
CA HIS A 64 -23.60 14.17 -8.64
C HIS A 64 -23.32 15.18 -7.50
N LEU A 65 -22.46 14.81 -6.53
CA LEU A 65 -22.01 15.71 -5.46
C LEU A 65 -20.92 16.70 -5.92
N THR A 66 -20.21 16.40 -7.01
CA THR A 66 -19.10 17.22 -7.53
C THR A 66 -19.31 17.70 -8.97
N SER A 67 -20.35 17.21 -9.66
CA SER A 67 -20.71 17.53 -11.03
C SER A 67 -22.19 17.87 -11.14
N GLY A 68 -22.51 18.94 -11.89
CA GLY A 68 -23.89 19.30 -12.24
C GLY A 68 -24.51 18.42 -13.34
N VAL A 69 -23.76 17.45 -13.89
CA VAL A 69 -24.23 16.58 -14.98
C VAL A 69 -25.15 15.48 -14.45
N LYS A 70 -26.35 15.42 -15.02
CA LYS A 70 -27.36 14.39 -14.74
C LYS A 70 -27.17 13.20 -15.68
N GLY A 71 -27.39 11.99 -15.18
CA GLY A 71 -27.32 10.76 -15.97
C GLY A 71 -27.31 9.49 -15.13
N ASN A 72 -27.29 8.34 -15.80
CA ASN A 72 -27.18 7.04 -15.16
C ASN A 72 -25.72 6.75 -14.73
N TRP A 73 -25.29 7.37 -13.64
CA TRP A 73 -23.95 7.17 -13.09
C TRP A 73 -23.70 5.71 -12.69
N THR A 74 -24.67 5.06 -12.04
CA THR A 74 -24.55 3.66 -11.62
C THR A 74 -24.25 2.73 -12.79
N GLY A 75 -24.99 2.87 -13.90
CA GLY A 75 -24.76 2.10 -15.12
C GLY A 75 -23.40 2.41 -15.77
N LEU A 76 -22.93 3.65 -15.70
CA LEU A 76 -21.59 4.01 -16.17
C LEU A 76 -20.49 3.33 -15.35
N TYR A 77 -20.60 3.34 -14.02
CA TYR A 77 -19.65 2.63 -13.16
C TYR A 77 -19.68 1.12 -13.39
N GLN A 78 -20.86 0.50 -13.51
CA GLN A 78 -20.95 -0.93 -13.82
C GLN A 78 -20.15 -1.32 -15.07
N ARG A 79 -20.29 -0.53 -16.14
CA ARG A 79 -19.52 -0.73 -17.38
C ARG A 79 -18.03 -0.48 -17.17
N PHE A 80 -17.68 0.58 -16.47
CA PHE A 80 -16.27 0.93 -16.21
C PHE A 80 -15.56 -0.14 -15.37
N LEU A 81 -16.18 -0.63 -14.29
CA LEU A 81 -15.63 -1.66 -13.41
C LEU A 81 -15.35 -2.99 -14.14
N SER A 82 -16.07 -3.23 -15.25
CA SER A 82 -15.86 -4.41 -16.10
C SER A 82 -14.85 -4.17 -17.23
N SER A 83 -14.28 -2.98 -17.33
CA SER A 83 -13.41 -2.58 -18.44
C SER A 83 -11.92 -2.81 -18.15
N PRO A 84 -11.08 -3.01 -19.19
CA PRO A 84 -9.62 -3.06 -19.04
C PRO A 84 -9.02 -1.79 -18.41
N ASN A 85 -9.67 -0.63 -18.60
CA ASN A 85 -9.25 0.63 -18.03
C ASN A 85 -9.32 0.60 -16.49
N PHE A 86 -10.41 0.04 -15.93
CA PHE A 86 -10.52 -0.13 -14.49
C PHE A 86 -9.49 -1.12 -13.95
N ILE A 87 -9.28 -2.25 -14.64
CA ILE A 87 -8.27 -3.25 -14.21
C ILE A 87 -6.90 -2.60 -14.08
N SER A 88 -6.50 -1.84 -15.10
CA SER A 88 -5.21 -1.15 -15.15
C SER A 88 -5.11 -0.08 -14.07
N TRP A 89 -6.14 0.77 -13.96
CA TRP A 89 -6.23 1.81 -12.94
C TRP A 89 -6.18 1.23 -11.51
N PHE A 90 -6.98 0.21 -11.24
CA PHE A 90 -7.06 -0.42 -9.92
C PHE A 90 -5.76 -1.12 -9.55
N SER A 91 -5.09 -1.78 -10.50
CA SER A 91 -3.79 -2.41 -10.25
C SER A 91 -2.75 -1.40 -9.77
N VAL A 92 -2.66 -0.24 -10.43
CA VAL A 92 -1.74 0.84 -10.03
C VAL A 92 -2.09 1.35 -8.63
N ARG A 93 -3.37 1.68 -8.39
CA ARG A 93 -3.80 2.23 -7.09
C ARG A 93 -3.69 1.24 -5.95
N LYS A 94 -3.92 -0.05 -6.21
CA LYS A 94 -3.71 -1.13 -5.25
C LYS A 94 -2.23 -1.22 -4.85
N GLU A 95 -1.31 -1.11 -5.80
CA GLU A 95 0.11 -1.16 -5.47
C GLU A 95 0.58 0.08 -4.71
N GLU A 96 0.11 1.28 -5.09
CA GLU A 96 0.37 2.51 -4.33
C GLU A 96 -0.13 2.41 -2.88
N ALA A 97 -1.33 1.87 -2.68
CA ALA A 97 -1.92 1.63 -1.37
C ALA A 97 -1.11 0.62 -0.54
N ASN A 98 -0.76 -0.52 -1.15
CA ASN A 98 0.08 -1.54 -0.52
C ASN A 98 1.47 -1.00 -0.16
N GLN A 99 2.06 -0.16 -1.02
CA GLN A 99 3.33 0.48 -0.73
C GLN A 99 3.22 1.40 0.49
N LYS A 100 2.17 2.20 0.61
CA LYS A 100 1.91 2.99 1.83
C LYS A 100 1.80 2.12 3.08
N LEU A 101 1.13 0.96 2.99
CA LEU A 101 1.02 0.02 4.12
C LEU A 101 2.39 -0.57 4.51
N ARG A 102 3.25 -0.89 3.54
CA ARG A 102 4.65 -1.32 3.82
C ARG A 102 5.43 -0.24 4.54
N LEU A 103 5.32 1.02 4.12
CA LEU A 103 5.99 2.13 4.78
C LEU A 103 5.50 2.33 6.22
N ILE A 104 4.20 2.23 6.44
CA ILE A 104 3.60 2.30 7.79
C ILE A 104 4.12 1.15 8.66
N HIS A 105 4.16 -0.07 8.12
CA HIS A 105 4.67 -1.24 8.82
C HIS A 105 6.15 -1.07 9.22
N LEU A 106 7.00 -0.59 8.31
CA LEU A 106 8.41 -0.32 8.60
C LEU A 106 8.59 0.79 9.67
N ASP A 107 7.74 1.81 9.66
CA ASP A 107 7.72 2.84 10.72
C ASP A 107 7.32 2.25 12.09
N GLN A 108 6.38 1.32 12.13
CA GLN A 108 6.02 0.61 13.36
C GLN A 108 7.18 -0.28 13.85
N LEU A 109 7.82 -1.02 12.94
CA LEU A 109 8.99 -1.83 13.25
C LEU A 109 10.14 -1.03 13.87
N CYS A 110 10.46 0.14 13.33
CA CYS A 110 11.50 1.01 13.89
C CYS A 110 11.25 1.39 15.36
N LYS A 111 9.99 1.48 15.76
CA LYS A 111 9.55 1.90 17.10
C LYS A 111 9.35 0.74 18.05
N ALA A 112 9.34 -0.49 17.53
CA ALA A 112 9.04 -1.68 18.29
C ALA A 112 10.30 -2.20 19.02
N ASP A 113 10.09 -2.82 20.19
CA ASP A 113 11.15 -3.48 20.93
C ASP A 113 11.34 -4.93 20.43
N ILE A 114 12.16 -5.07 19.39
CA ILE A 114 12.43 -6.38 18.78
C ILE A 114 13.18 -7.30 19.75
N GLY A 115 14.05 -6.74 20.60
CA GLY A 115 14.81 -7.51 21.58
C GLY A 115 13.90 -8.15 22.63
N PHE A 116 12.84 -7.45 23.06
CA PHE A 116 11.80 -8.03 23.90
C PHE A 116 11.01 -9.12 23.17
N TRP A 117 10.58 -8.85 21.92
CA TRP A 117 9.80 -9.81 21.11
C TRP A 117 10.54 -11.12 20.83
N MET A 118 11.87 -11.10 20.73
CA MET A 118 12.65 -12.31 20.45
C MET A 118 12.77 -13.28 21.63
N ARG A 119 12.54 -12.83 22.87
CA ARG A 119 12.83 -13.64 24.07
C ARG A 119 11.99 -14.91 24.17
N ASP A 120 10.80 -14.90 23.57
CA ASP A 120 9.83 -16.00 23.57
C ASP A 120 9.66 -16.61 22.15
N LYS A 121 10.65 -16.45 21.27
CA LYS A 121 10.60 -16.93 19.89
C LYS A 121 11.64 -18.00 19.63
N GLN A 122 11.28 -18.97 18.81
CA GLN A 122 12.23 -19.94 18.28
C GLN A 122 13.11 -19.30 17.21
N GLU A 123 14.30 -19.85 17.02
CA GLU A 123 15.26 -19.36 16.03
C GLU A 123 14.67 -19.31 14.61
N VAL A 124 13.85 -20.31 14.24
CA VAL A 124 13.15 -20.34 12.94
C VAL A 124 12.20 -19.15 12.78
N GLU A 125 11.46 -18.78 13.83
CA GLU A 125 10.54 -17.63 13.80
C GLU A 125 11.31 -16.31 13.66
N ILE A 126 12.47 -16.20 14.31
CA ILE A 126 13.34 -15.04 14.21
C ILE A 126 13.91 -14.92 12.79
N VAL A 127 14.37 -16.04 12.22
CA VAL A 127 14.89 -16.10 10.85
C VAL A 127 13.80 -15.71 9.84
N ASP A 128 12.61 -16.30 9.94
CA ASP A 128 11.48 -15.98 9.05
C ASP A 128 11.09 -14.51 9.13
N PHE A 129 11.04 -13.96 10.35
CA PHE A 129 10.80 -12.54 10.57
C PHE A 129 11.86 -11.67 9.89
N LEU A 130 13.16 -11.98 10.06
CA LEU A 130 14.24 -11.25 9.42
C LEU A 130 14.12 -11.28 7.89
N LEU A 131 13.84 -12.44 7.30
CA LEU A 131 13.66 -12.59 5.85
C LEU A 131 12.46 -11.77 5.35
N GLN A 132 11.36 -11.77 6.09
CA GLN A 132 10.18 -10.97 5.79
C GLN A 132 10.49 -9.46 5.84
N VAL A 133 11.22 -9.00 6.87
CA VAL A 133 11.64 -7.59 6.99
C VAL A 133 12.55 -7.19 5.83
N LYS A 134 13.49 -8.07 5.44
CA LYS A 134 14.38 -7.87 4.30
C LYS A 134 13.60 -7.71 3.00
N GLU A 135 12.66 -8.61 2.72
CA GLU A 135 11.83 -8.54 1.52
C GLU A 135 11.01 -7.25 1.51
N CYS A 136 10.39 -6.90 2.64
CA CYS A 136 9.62 -5.68 2.79
C CYS A 136 10.47 -4.42 2.54
N LEU A 137 11.69 -4.36 3.10
CA LEU A 137 12.64 -3.27 2.88
C LEU A 137 13.08 -3.16 1.41
N SER A 138 13.37 -4.29 0.77
CA SER A 138 13.78 -4.33 -0.64
C SER A 138 12.69 -3.77 -1.55
N ARG A 139 11.44 -4.21 -1.34
CA ARG A 139 10.27 -3.71 -2.09
C ARG A 139 10.02 -2.23 -1.81
N ALA A 140 10.09 -1.82 -0.54
CA ALA A 140 9.81 -0.45 -0.15
C ALA A 140 10.86 0.55 -0.64
N THR A 141 12.08 0.11 -0.92
CA THR A 141 13.15 0.95 -1.49
C THR A 141 12.98 1.15 -3.01
N ARG A 142 12.46 0.14 -3.72
CA ARG A 142 12.33 0.16 -5.19
C ARG A 142 11.10 0.90 -5.71
N GLN A 143 10.12 1.17 -4.86
CA GLN A 143 8.84 1.77 -5.25
C GLN A 143 8.69 3.18 -4.69
N TYR A 144 7.91 4.03 -5.38
CA TYR A 144 7.56 5.36 -4.91
C TYR A 144 6.19 5.37 -4.20
N PRO A 145 6.04 6.08 -3.06
CA PRO A 145 7.10 6.72 -2.29
C PRO A 145 8.04 5.68 -1.69
N SER A 146 9.35 5.98 -1.67
CA SER A 146 10.36 5.08 -1.13
C SER A 146 10.44 5.21 0.39
N VAL A 147 10.93 4.15 1.03
CA VAL A 147 11.27 4.20 2.46
C VAL A 147 12.35 5.26 2.72
N SER A 148 12.26 5.93 3.87
CA SER A 148 13.23 6.97 4.24
C SER A 148 14.60 6.35 4.55
N ALA A 149 15.69 7.06 4.20
CA ALA A 149 17.05 6.60 4.49
C ALA A 149 17.28 6.36 6.00
N GLN A 150 16.65 7.17 6.86
CA GLN A 150 16.71 7.01 8.31
C GLN A 150 16.07 5.68 8.75
N THR A 151 14.86 5.37 8.25
CA THR A 151 14.16 4.11 8.53
C THR A 151 15.00 2.91 8.08
N VAL A 152 15.59 2.98 6.88
CA VAL A 152 16.47 1.93 6.35
C VAL A 152 17.68 1.72 7.28
N HIS A 153 18.39 2.79 7.63
CA HIS A 153 19.57 2.71 8.49
C HIS A 153 19.24 2.13 9.87
N THR A 154 18.16 2.60 10.50
CA THR A 154 17.71 2.11 11.81
C THR A 154 17.39 0.61 11.76
N LEU A 155 16.60 0.16 10.79
CA LEU A 155 16.23 -1.25 10.66
C LEU A 155 17.43 -2.13 10.32
N GLN A 156 18.33 -1.68 9.44
CA GLN A 156 19.57 -2.41 9.14
C GLN A 156 20.45 -2.57 10.39
N SER A 157 20.54 -1.55 11.24
CA SER A 157 21.28 -1.64 12.50
C SER A 157 20.64 -2.64 13.47
N GLN A 158 19.32 -2.60 13.60
CA GLN A 158 18.56 -3.56 14.42
C GLN A 158 18.74 -4.99 13.90
N ILE A 159 18.59 -5.22 12.59
CA ILE A 159 18.81 -6.53 11.95
C ILE A 159 20.21 -7.07 12.23
N ARG A 160 21.26 -6.24 12.10
CA ARG A 160 22.63 -6.66 12.41
C ARG A 160 22.79 -7.09 13.87
N THR A 161 22.18 -6.35 14.78
CA THR A 161 22.18 -6.66 16.22
C THR A 161 21.51 -8.00 16.49
N ILE A 162 20.33 -8.22 15.89
CA ILE A 162 19.58 -9.47 15.99
C ILE A 162 20.40 -10.65 15.46
N ILE A 163 20.98 -10.51 14.26
CA ILE A 163 21.84 -11.55 13.67
C ILE A 163 22.97 -11.89 14.64
N SER A 164 23.66 -10.89 15.23
CA SER A 164 24.77 -11.15 16.16
C SER A 164 24.38 -11.86 17.45
N SER A 165 23.10 -11.85 17.84
CA SER A 165 22.59 -12.58 19.02
C SER A 165 22.16 -14.02 18.75
N LEU A 166 22.11 -14.44 17.48
CA LEU A 166 21.77 -15.82 17.11
C LEU A 166 23.01 -16.75 17.18
N PRO A 167 22.83 -18.07 17.23
CA PRO A 167 23.92 -19.04 17.12
C PRO A 167 24.82 -18.86 15.88
N GLU A 168 26.08 -19.31 15.97
CA GLU A 168 27.12 -19.06 14.95
C GLU A 168 26.79 -19.66 13.57
N ASP A 169 26.13 -20.81 13.54
CA ASP A 169 25.69 -21.48 12.31
C ASP A 169 24.64 -20.64 11.56
N LEU A 170 23.66 -20.09 12.28
CA LEU A 170 22.66 -19.19 11.70
C LEU A 170 23.25 -17.83 11.30
N GLN A 171 24.19 -17.30 12.10
CA GLN A 171 24.87 -16.06 11.78
C GLN A 171 25.54 -16.09 10.41
N SER A 172 26.26 -17.18 10.12
CA SER A 172 27.00 -17.31 8.87
C SER A 172 26.07 -17.35 7.66
N CYS A 173 24.96 -18.08 7.76
CA CYS A 173 23.91 -18.16 6.73
C CYS A 173 23.16 -16.84 6.51
N LEU A 174 22.90 -16.09 7.59
CA LEU A 174 22.19 -14.80 7.50
C LEU A 174 23.11 -13.68 7.03
N LYS A 175 24.37 -13.64 7.46
CA LYS A 175 25.31 -12.60 7.01
C LYS A 175 25.47 -12.62 5.48
N SER A 176 25.57 -13.79 4.85
CA SER A 176 25.61 -13.89 3.38
C SER A 176 24.32 -13.35 2.75
N SER A 177 23.17 -13.70 3.31
CA SER A 177 21.85 -13.25 2.84
C SER A 177 21.66 -11.75 2.98
N PHE A 178 22.15 -11.10 4.04
CA PHE A 178 21.94 -9.67 4.31
C PHE A 178 23.07 -8.76 3.79
N SER A 179 24.14 -9.33 3.22
CA SER A 179 25.29 -8.58 2.69
C SER A 179 25.19 -8.21 1.20
N SER A 180 24.20 -8.72 0.46
CA SER A 180 24.00 -8.32 -0.94
C SER A 180 23.17 -7.03 -1.07
N PRO A 181 23.56 -6.11 -1.97
CA PRO A 181 22.85 -4.85 -2.23
C PRO A 181 21.44 -5.03 -2.80
#